data_AF-A0A7Z7BM12-F1
#
_entry.id   AF-A0A7Z7BM12-F1
#
_cell.length_a   1.000
_cell.length_b   1.000
_cell.length_c   1.000
_cell.angle_alpha   90.00
_cell.angle_beta   90.00
_cell.angle_gamma   90.00
#
_symmetry.space_group_name_H-M   'P 1'
#
loop_
_entity.id
_entity.type
_entity.pdbx_description
1 polymer ?
#
loop_
_entity_poly.entity_id
_entity_poly.type
_entity_poly.pdbx_seq_one_letter_code
_entity_poly.pdbx_strand_id
1 'polypeptide(L)'
;MTDTAIIAPSEAELFERIKLLLFSVNLPVQRLEADVDDIGRFTAPDVRSPQLRLIEAMPPLTPAAEAIVRAMIRAYGIELFGSGSANAALRAMIKAGPVKFGQTALTLGPDALLPERARTLVAEFNRIFELYPESGFSQARCILSAIGLPLGRKRLPLAGRSPRC
;
A
#
# COMPACT_ATOMS: atom_id res chain seq x y z
N MET A 1 -12.49 -27.60 32.49
CA MET A 1 -12.92 -26.71 31.39
C MET A 1 -11.75 -25.80 31.08
N THR A 2 -10.93 -26.16 30.09
CA THR A 2 -9.83 -25.31 29.64
C THR A 2 -10.43 -24.15 28.87
N ASP A 3 -10.33 -22.97 29.48
CA ASP A 3 -10.63 -21.70 28.86
C ASP A 3 -9.63 -21.51 27.71
N THR A 4 -10.07 -21.78 26.48
CA THR A 4 -9.26 -21.58 25.28
C THR A 4 -9.07 -20.08 25.13
N ALA A 5 -7.98 -19.54 25.67
CA ALA A 5 -7.58 -18.17 25.43
C ALA A 5 -7.52 -17.96 23.91
N ILE A 6 -8.47 -17.18 23.37
CA ILE A 6 -8.43 -16.75 21.98
C ILE A 6 -7.25 -15.79 21.87
N ILE A 7 -6.09 -16.32 21.50
CA ILE A 7 -4.89 -15.52 21.26
C ILE A 7 -5.21 -14.63 20.06
N ALA A 8 -5.21 -13.32 20.27
CA ALA A 8 -5.37 -12.37 19.18
C ALA A 8 -4.23 -12.60 18.16
N PRO A 9 -4.54 -12.69 16.86
CA PRO A 9 -3.52 -12.96 15.85
C PRO A 9 -2.46 -11.84 15.85
N SER A 10 -1.21 -12.25 15.71
CA SER A 10 -0.05 -11.36 15.59
C SER A 10 -0.10 -10.54 14.30
N GLU A 11 0.67 -9.44 14.24
CA GLU A 11 0.82 -8.64 13.02
C GLU A 11 1.32 -9.51 11.84
N ALA A 12 2.23 -10.46 12.10
CA ALA A 12 2.76 -11.35 11.07
C ALA A 12 1.68 -12.28 10.49
N GLU A 13 0.81 -12.85 11.34
CA GLU A 13 -0.30 -13.70 10.88
C GLU A 13 -1.33 -12.90 10.08
N LEU A 14 -1.64 -11.68 10.51
CA LEU A 14 -2.53 -10.79 9.77
C LEU A 14 -1.91 -10.37 8.43
N PHE A 15 -0.60 -10.11 8.40
CA PHE A 15 0.13 -9.76 7.19
C PHE A 15 0.08 -10.89 6.16
N GLU A 16 0.41 -12.12 6.55
CA GLU A 16 0.35 -13.28 5.65
C GLU A 16 -1.08 -13.54 5.17
N ARG A 17 -2.09 -13.36 6.03
CA ARG A 17 -3.48 -13.48 5.63
C ARG A 17 -3.90 -12.41 4.60
N ILE A 18 -3.49 -11.16 4.77
CA ILE A 18 -3.77 -10.09 3.79
C ILE A 18 -3.03 -10.37 2.48
N LYS A 19 -1.78 -10.82 2.53
CA LYS A 19 -0.99 -11.20 1.36
C LYS A 19 -1.66 -12.32 0.56
N LEU A 20 -2.18 -13.34 1.23
CA LEU A 20 -2.95 -14.42 0.60
C LEU A 20 -4.23 -13.88 -0.07
N LEU A 21 -4.95 -12.95 0.56
CA LEU A 21 -6.13 -12.32 -0.04
C LEU A 21 -5.78 -11.45 -1.26
N LEU A 22 -4.67 -10.71 -1.19
CA LEU A 22 -4.16 -9.92 -2.31
C LEU A 22 -3.89 -10.79 -3.54
N PHE A 23 -3.35 -11.99 -3.35
CA PHE A 23 -2.97 -12.87 -4.47
C PHE A 23 -4.11 -13.77 -4.96
N SER A 24 -5.09 -14.07 -4.11
CA SER A 24 -6.17 -15.00 -4.45
C SER A 24 -7.41 -14.36 -5.08
N VAL A 25 -7.58 -13.04 -4.96
CA VAL A 25 -8.73 -12.36 -5.54
C VAL A 25 -8.71 -12.46 -7.07
N ASN A 26 -9.87 -12.77 -7.65
CA ASN A 26 -10.05 -12.85 -9.11
C ASN A 26 -10.11 -11.45 -9.74
N LEU A 27 -8.96 -10.77 -9.78
CA LEU A 27 -8.76 -9.46 -10.42
C LEU A 27 -7.50 -9.51 -11.31
N PRO A 28 -7.37 -8.57 -12.28
CA PRO A 28 -6.16 -8.45 -13.08
C PRO A 28 -4.92 -8.32 -12.20
N VAL A 29 -3.90 -9.14 -12.45
CA VAL A 29 -2.68 -9.15 -11.63
C VAL A 29 -1.84 -7.87 -11.83
N GLN A 30 -1.98 -7.20 -12.97
CA GLN A 30 -1.30 -5.95 -13.30
C GLN A 30 -1.62 -4.82 -12.31
N ARG A 31 -2.74 -4.89 -11.59
CA ARG A 31 -3.02 -3.91 -10.52
C ARG A 31 -1.94 -3.90 -9.41
N LEU A 32 -1.19 -4.99 -9.27
CA LEU A 32 -0.11 -5.16 -8.29
C LEU A 32 1.27 -4.80 -8.84
N GLU A 33 1.36 -4.14 -10.00
CA GLU A 33 2.63 -3.77 -10.64
C GLU A 33 3.53 -2.89 -9.77
N ALA A 34 2.95 -2.06 -8.89
CA ALA A 34 3.71 -1.28 -7.92
C ALA A 34 3.98 -2.04 -6.60
N ASP A 35 3.32 -3.17 -6.39
CA ASP A 35 3.29 -3.90 -5.12
C ASP A 35 4.16 -5.16 -5.13
N VAL A 36 4.47 -5.71 -6.30
CA VAL A 36 5.27 -6.92 -6.47
C VAL A 36 6.23 -6.75 -7.65
N ASP A 37 7.52 -6.98 -7.40
CA ASP A 37 8.55 -6.94 -8.43
C ASP A 37 8.32 -8.04 -9.49
N ASP A 38 8.53 -7.68 -10.76
CA ASP A 38 8.38 -8.59 -11.90
C ASP A 38 6.99 -9.26 -11.97
N ILE A 39 5.92 -8.49 -11.73
CA ILE A 39 4.54 -9.00 -11.81
C ILE A 39 4.21 -9.60 -13.19
N GLY A 40 4.87 -9.09 -14.24
CA GLY A 40 4.68 -9.51 -15.63
C GLY A 40 4.90 -11.01 -15.84
N ARG A 41 5.83 -11.62 -15.09
CA ARG A 41 6.09 -13.07 -15.18
C ARG A 41 4.86 -13.93 -14.91
N PHE A 42 3.93 -13.45 -14.09
CA PHE A 42 2.69 -14.15 -13.73
C PHE A 42 1.59 -14.03 -14.79
N THR A 43 1.74 -13.09 -15.74
CA THR A 43 0.80 -12.87 -16.85
C THR A 43 1.19 -13.61 -18.14
N ALA A 44 2.41 -14.17 -18.19
CA ALA A 44 2.87 -14.95 -19.32
C ALA A 44 1.99 -16.21 -19.52
N PRO A 45 1.79 -16.68 -20.77
CA PRO A 45 1.01 -17.89 -21.06
C PRO A 45 1.49 -19.10 -20.23
N ASP A 46 0.58 -19.73 -19.49
CA ASP A 46 0.82 -20.90 -18.62
C ASP A 46 -0.50 -21.69 -18.51
N VAL A 47 -0.41 -22.96 -18.10
CA VAL A 47 -1.58 -23.82 -17.86
C VAL A 47 -2.33 -23.40 -16.60
N ARG A 48 -1.63 -22.83 -15.62
CA ARG A 48 -2.18 -22.30 -14.37
C ARG A 48 -2.68 -20.87 -14.55
N SER A 49 -3.70 -20.50 -13.79
CA SER A 49 -4.13 -19.11 -13.72
C SER A 49 -3.03 -18.21 -13.10
N PRO A 50 -2.96 -16.92 -13.47
CA PRO A 50 -2.06 -15.96 -12.84
C PRO A 50 -2.18 -15.94 -11.30
N GLN A 51 -3.39 -16.08 -10.77
CA GLN A 51 -3.66 -16.11 -9.32
C GLN A 51 -3.07 -17.36 -8.67
N LEU A 52 -3.25 -18.54 -9.28
CA LEU A 52 -2.66 -19.77 -8.76
C LEU A 52 -1.14 -19.67 -8.73
N ARG A 53 -0.53 -19.11 -9.78
CA ARG A 53 0.93 -18.90 -9.82
C ARG A 53 1.41 -17.93 -8.74
N LEU A 54 0.65 -16.88 -8.44
CA LEU A 54 0.96 -15.94 -7.34
C LEU A 54 0.86 -16.60 -5.97
N ILE A 55 -0.18 -17.40 -5.74
CA ILE A 55 -0.38 -18.14 -4.48
C ILE A 55 0.71 -19.20 -4.28
N GLU A 56 1.12 -19.89 -5.35
CA GLU A 56 2.19 -20.90 -5.25
C GLU A 56 3.55 -20.26 -5.00
N ALA A 57 3.84 -19.12 -5.63
CA ALA A 57 5.12 -18.45 -5.48
C ALA A 57 5.23 -17.58 -4.21
N MET A 58 4.11 -17.08 -3.69
CA MET A 58 4.03 -16.12 -2.57
C MET A 58 5.11 -15.02 -2.62
N PRO A 59 5.28 -14.30 -3.75
CA PRO A 59 6.37 -13.35 -3.90
C PRO A 59 6.34 -12.29 -2.79
N PRO A 60 7.49 -11.76 -2.36
CA PRO A 60 7.52 -10.66 -1.40
C PRO A 60 6.81 -9.44 -1.99
N LEU A 61 6.22 -8.63 -1.10
CA LEU A 61 5.75 -7.31 -1.48
C LEU A 61 6.94 -6.34 -1.57
N THR A 62 6.80 -5.29 -2.37
CA THR A 62 7.76 -4.19 -2.34
C THR A 62 7.78 -3.55 -0.94
N PRO A 63 8.89 -2.93 -0.51
CA PRO A 63 8.98 -2.33 0.82
C PRO A 63 7.88 -1.31 1.14
N ALA A 64 7.46 -0.53 0.13
CA ALA A 64 6.37 0.44 0.28
C ALA A 64 5.00 -0.26 0.47
N ALA A 65 4.71 -1.27 -0.35
CA ALA A 65 3.47 -2.04 -0.25
C ALA A 65 3.38 -2.77 1.10
N GLU A 66 4.46 -3.41 1.54
CA GLU A 66 4.55 -4.03 2.86
C GLU A 66 4.28 -3.02 3.98
N ALA A 67 4.95 -1.86 3.94
CA ALA A 67 4.76 -0.81 4.95
C ALA A 67 3.32 -0.32 5.03
N ILE A 68 2.63 -0.19 3.89
CA ILE A 68 1.21 0.21 3.82
C ILE A 68 0.31 -0.87 4.45
N VAL A 69 0.53 -2.15 4.11
CA VAL A 69 -0.25 -3.25 4.69
C VAL A 69 -0.04 -3.31 6.21
N ARG A 70 1.20 -3.16 6.67
CA ARG A 70 1.51 -3.14 8.11
C ARG A 70 0.89 -1.93 8.82
N ALA A 71 0.88 -0.75 8.20
CA ALA A 71 0.19 0.43 8.73
C ALA A 71 -1.32 0.18 8.89
N MET A 72 -1.96 -0.47 7.90
CA MET A 72 -3.36 -0.91 7.99
C MET A 72 -3.59 -1.88 9.15
N ILE A 73 -2.71 -2.86 9.34
CA ILE A 73 -2.81 -3.83 10.44
C ILE A 73 -2.62 -3.14 11.80
N ARG A 74 -1.64 -2.26 11.96
CA ARG A 74 -1.46 -1.49 13.20
C ARG A 74 -2.65 -0.59 13.49
N ALA A 75 -3.23 0.01 12.45
CA ALA A 75 -4.38 0.88 12.60
C ALA A 75 -5.61 0.08 13.04
N TYR A 76 -5.95 -1.04 12.39
CA TYR A 76 -7.26 -1.70 12.53
C TYR A 76 -7.22 -3.12 13.10
N GLY A 77 -6.08 -3.80 13.07
CA GLY A 77 -5.91 -5.17 13.57
C GLY A 77 -6.93 -6.14 12.97
N ILE A 78 -7.59 -6.90 13.85
CA ILE A 78 -8.58 -7.90 13.45
C ILE A 78 -9.87 -7.29 12.86
N GLU A 79 -10.16 -6.01 13.12
CA GLU A 79 -11.35 -5.32 12.60
C GLU A 79 -11.39 -5.30 11.06
N LEU A 80 -10.22 -5.42 10.41
CA LEU A 80 -10.09 -5.54 8.95
C LEU A 80 -10.90 -6.72 8.38
N PHE A 81 -11.10 -7.77 9.17
CA PHE A 81 -11.79 -9.00 8.78
C PHE A 81 -13.24 -9.08 9.30
N GLY A 82 -13.72 -8.04 9.99
CA GLY A 82 -15.09 -7.95 10.50
C GLY A 82 -16.06 -7.29 9.50
N SER A 83 -17.16 -6.76 10.03
CA SER A 83 -18.08 -5.88 9.30
C SER A 83 -17.74 -4.41 9.58
N GLY A 84 -17.91 -3.53 8.58
CA GLY A 84 -17.77 -2.08 8.74
C GLY A 84 -16.68 -1.43 7.90
N SER A 85 -16.28 -0.22 8.29
CA SER A 85 -15.40 0.66 7.50
C SER A 85 -13.97 0.12 7.35
N ALA A 86 -13.42 -0.56 8.36
CA ALA A 86 -12.12 -1.21 8.28
C ALA A 86 -12.10 -2.32 7.21
N ASN A 87 -13.16 -3.13 7.13
CA ASN A 87 -13.31 -4.14 6.09
C ASN A 87 -13.48 -3.51 4.69
N ALA A 88 -14.24 -2.42 4.59
CA ALA A 88 -14.37 -1.68 3.33
C ALA A 88 -13.00 -1.14 2.86
N ALA A 89 -12.18 -0.62 3.78
CA ALA A 89 -10.82 -0.18 3.49
C ALA A 89 -9.90 -1.34 3.06
N LEU A 90 -9.97 -2.50 3.75
CA LEU A 90 -9.25 -3.71 3.33
C LEU A 90 -9.64 -4.14 1.91
N ARG A 91 -10.94 -4.18 1.60
CA ARG A 91 -11.45 -4.54 0.26
C ARG A 91 -10.98 -3.55 -0.80
N ALA A 92 -10.99 -2.25 -0.49
CA ALA A 92 -10.48 -1.23 -1.39
C ALA A 92 -8.97 -1.41 -1.66
N MET A 93 -8.19 -1.71 -0.61
CA MET A 93 -6.77 -2.02 -0.74
C MET A 93 -6.52 -3.27 -1.58
N ILE A 94 -7.28 -4.36 -1.36
CA ILE A 94 -7.17 -5.60 -2.16
C ILE A 94 -7.52 -5.35 -3.64
N LYS A 95 -8.52 -4.50 -3.88
CA LYS A 95 -8.99 -4.16 -5.23
C LYS A 95 -7.97 -3.29 -5.98
N ALA A 96 -7.34 -2.33 -5.31
CA ALA A 96 -6.45 -1.38 -5.94
C ALA A 96 -4.98 -1.84 -5.97
N GLY A 97 -4.54 -2.60 -4.97
CA GLY A 97 -3.13 -2.76 -4.62
C GLY A 97 -2.73 -1.79 -3.48
N PRO A 98 -1.90 -2.21 -2.50
CA PRO A 98 -1.45 -1.38 -1.39
C PRO A 98 -0.92 0.01 -1.77
N VAL A 99 0.02 0.09 -2.71
CA VAL A 99 0.61 1.36 -3.15
C VAL A 99 -0.44 2.29 -3.74
N LYS A 100 -1.27 1.78 -4.67
CA LYS A 100 -2.31 2.60 -5.30
C LYS A 100 -3.38 3.05 -4.29
N PHE A 101 -3.70 2.20 -3.32
CA PHE A 101 -4.59 2.54 -2.22
C PHE A 101 -4.02 3.69 -1.37
N GLY A 102 -2.76 3.60 -0.96
CA GLY A 102 -2.08 4.67 -0.22
C GLY A 102 -2.04 5.99 -0.99
N GLN A 103 -1.68 5.94 -2.28
CA GLN A 103 -1.71 7.12 -3.16
C GLN A 103 -3.10 7.75 -3.22
N THR A 104 -4.15 6.92 -3.39
CA THR A 104 -5.53 7.39 -3.45
C THR A 104 -5.96 8.03 -2.13
N ALA A 105 -5.57 7.47 -1.00
CA ALA A 105 -5.85 8.03 0.32
C ALA A 105 -5.23 9.44 0.50
N LEU A 106 -4.07 9.71 -0.11
CA LEU A 106 -3.44 11.04 -0.11
C LEU A 106 -4.11 12.06 -1.04
N THR A 107 -4.93 11.61 -1.99
CA THR A 107 -5.71 12.53 -2.85
C THR A 107 -6.98 13.05 -2.17
N LEU A 108 -7.32 12.51 -1.00
CA LEU A 108 -8.43 13.04 -0.21
C LEU A 108 -8.07 14.46 0.25
N GLY A 109 -8.91 15.42 -0.12
CA GLY A 109 -8.70 16.83 0.21
C GLY A 109 -8.70 17.08 1.73
N PRO A 110 -8.18 18.23 2.17
CA PRO A 110 -8.13 18.60 3.59
C PRO A 110 -9.52 18.64 4.25
N ASP A 111 -10.57 18.86 3.44
CA ASP A 111 -11.96 18.92 3.88
C ASP A 111 -12.65 17.55 3.94
N ALA A 112 -11.94 16.46 3.64
CA ALA A 112 -12.50 15.12 3.74
C ALA A 112 -12.87 14.82 5.21
N LEU A 113 -14.16 14.52 5.44
CA LEU A 113 -14.67 14.09 6.74
C LEU A 113 -14.19 12.68 7.06
N LEU A 114 -12.92 12.58 7.48
CA LEU A 114 -12.29 11.34 7.89
C LEU A 114 -12.35 11.18 9.41
N PRO A 115 -12.68 9.99 9.92
CA PRO A 115 -12.46 9.64 11.31
C PRO A 115 -10.98 9.82 11.70
N GLU A 116 -10.71 10.15 12.96
CA GLU A 116 -9.34 10.45 13.43
C GLU A 116 -8.35 9.33 13.12
N ARG A 117 -8.78 8.07 13.28
CA ARG A 117 -7.98 6.88 12.95
C ARG A 117 -7.55 6.86 11.47
N ALA A 118 -8.43 7.26 10.56
CA ALA A 118 -8.12 7.33 9.14
C ALA A 118 -7.19 8.51 8.81
N ARG A 119 -7.31 9.65 9.51
CA ARG A 119 -6.36 10.77 9.36
C ARG A 119 -4.94 10.39 9.76
N THR A 120 -4.79 9.72 10.91
CA THR A 120 -3.49 9.22 11.38
C THR A 120 -2.87 8.25 10.37
N LEU A 121 -3.70 7.36 9.80
CA LEU A 121 -3.25 6.42 8.78
C LEU A 121 -2.82 7.13 7.48
N VAL A 122 -3.56 8.13 7.03
CA VAL A 122 -3.18 8.95 5.85
C VAL A 122 -1.84 9.65 6.09
N ALA A 123 -1.62 10.21 7.28
CA ALA A 123 -0.34 10.80 7.64
C ALA A 123 0.80 9.76 7.66
N GLU A 124 0.53 8.52 8.09
CA GLU A 124 1.48 7.42 8.04
C GLU A 124 1.81 7.03 6.60
N PHE A 125 0.82 6.96 5.70
CA PHE A 125 1.06 6.74 4.27
C PHE A 125 1.94 7.84 3.66
N ASN A 126 1.71 9.11 4.01
CA ASN A 126 2.58 10.19 3.55
C ASN A 126 4.03 9.97 3.97
N ARG A 127 4.28 9.57 5.22
CA ARG A 127 5.64 9.24 5.70
C ARG A 127 6.24 8.05 4.96
N ILE A 128 5.45 7.02 4.66
CA ILE A 128 5.90 5.85 3.88
C ILE A 128 6.37 6.30 2.49
N PHE A 129 5.61 7.14 1.79
CA PHE A 129 6.03 7.64 0.48
C PHE A 129 7.18 8.66 0.55
N GLU A 130 7.43 9.30 1.69
CA GLU A 130 8.67 10.06 1.91
C GLU A 130 9.90 9.14 2.03
N LEU A 131 9.74 7.94 2.59
CA LEU A 131 10.80 6.93 2.69
C LEU A 131 11.01 6.16 1.38
N TYR A 132 9.95 5.96 0.60
CA TYR A 132 9.94 5.26 -0.69
C TYR A 132 9.43 6.18 -1.80
N PRO A 133 10.21 7.19 -2.22
CA PRO A 133 9.75 8.21 -3.16
C PRO A 133 9.29 7.62 -4.50
N GLU A 134 9.94 6.54 -4.97
CA GLU A 134 9.62 5.87 -6.24
C GLU A 134 8.21 5.25 -6.27
N SER A 135 7.68 4.84 -5.11
CA SER A 135 6.33 4.28 -5.00
C SER A 135 5.26 5.36 -4.76
N GLY A 136 5.68 6.61 -4.51
CA GLY A 136 4.78 7.74 -4.32
C GLY A 136 4.40 8.42 -5.63
N PHE A 137 4.27 9.74 -5.59
CA PHE A 137 4.04 10.59 -6.77
C PHE A 137 5.36 11.05 -7.41
N SER A 138 6.39 10.18 -7.50
CA SER A 138 7.72 10.51 -8.02
C SER A 138 7.64 11.24 -9.37
N GLN A 139 6.87 10.72 -10.32
CA GLN A 139 6.69 11.34 -11.63
C GLN A 139 6.04 12.73 -11.55
N ALA A 140 5.01 12.90 -10.72
CA ALA A 140 4.40 14.22 -10.52
C ALA A 140 5.41 15.19 -9.89
N ARG A 141 6.24 14.72 -8.95
CA ARG A 141 7.32 15.53 -8.36
C ARG A 141 8.36 15.91 -9.42
N CYS A 142 8.75 15.01 -10.30
CA CYS A 142 9.67 15.32 -11.39
C CYS A 142 9.08 16.39 -12.32
N ILE A 143 7.81 16.26 -12.73
CA ILE A 143 7.12 17.23 -13.59
C ILE A 143 7.01 18.59 -12.90
N LEU A 144 6.55 18.62 -11.65
CA LEU A 144 6.38 19.86 -10.88
C LEU A 144 7.73 20.57 -10.66
N SER A 145 8.79 19.81 -10.39
CA SER A 145 10.14 20.36 -10.30
C SER A 145 10.63 20.90 -11.63
N ALA A 146 10.33 20.23 -12.75
CA ALA A 146 10.73 20.67 -14.08
C ALA A 146 10.08 22.00 -14.49
N ILE A 147 8.88 22.31 -13.96
CA ILE A 147 8.19 23.59 -14.18
C ILE A 147 8.46 24.64 -13.08
N GLY A 148 9.47 24.40 -12.23
CA GLY A 148 9.94 25.36 -11.22
C GLY A 148 9.07 25.48 -9.97
N LEU A 149 8.11 24.56 -9.77
CA LEU A 149 7.31 24.57 -8.55
C LEU A 149 8.08 23.90 -7.40
N PRO A 150 8.07 24.52 -6.20
CA PRO A 150 8.76 23.95 -5.05
C PRO A 150 8.09 22.64 -4.63
N LEU A 151 8.85 21.55 -4.70
CA LEU A 151 8.48 20.29 -4.08
C LEU A 151 8.56 20.49 -2.58
N GLY A 152 7.41 20.60 -1.91
CA GLY A 152 7.28 20.96 -0.50
C GLY A 152 8.39 20.40 0.41
N ARG A 153 9.37 21.26 0.69
CA ARG A 153 10.05 21.46 1.97
C ARG A 153 10.58 22.89 1.92
N LYS A 154 10.00 23.78 2.72
CA LYS A 154 10.71 24.99 3.14
C LYS A 154 11.95 24.52 3.93
N ARG A 155 13.07 24.32 3.27
CA ARG A 155 14.39 24.56 3.84
C ARG A 155 15.01 25.66 3.01
N LEU A 156 15.53 26.68 3.71
CA LEU A 156 16.20 27.84 3.15
C LEU A 156 17.23 27.44 2.06
N PRO A 157 17.48 28.33 1.09
CA PRO A 157 18.32 28.01 -0.05
C PRO A 157 19.78 27.79 0.41
N LEU A 158 20.30 26.59 0.16
CA LEU A 158 21.73 26.41 -0.04
C LEU A 158 21.94 26.03 -1.50
N ALA A 159 22.77 26.83 -2.14
CA ALA A 159 22.99 26.87 -3.56
C ALA A 159 23.40 25.52 -4.15
N GLY A 160 22.94 25.30 -5.40
CA GLY A 160 23.71 24.57 -6.41
C GLY A 160 23.73 23.05 -6.27
N ARG A 161 22.76 22.41 -6.94
CA ARG A 161 22.99 21.36 -7.96
C ARG A 161 21.63 20.75 -8.33
N SER A 162 21.29 20.81 -9.61
CA SER A 162 20.17 20.03 -10.16
C SER A 162 20.50 18.54 -10.01
N PRO A 163 19.63 17.73 -9.39
CA PRO A 163 19.64 16.30 -9.62
C PRO A 163 19.14 16.07 -11.05
N ARG A 164 19.92 15.34 -11.86
CA ARG A 164 19.37 14.72 -13.06
C ARG A 164 18.48 13.58 -12.56
N CYS A 165 17.23 13.59 -13.01
CA CYS A 165 16.36 12.43 -12.96
C CYS A 165 16.93 11.33 -13.86
#